data_AF-A0A948TY79-F1
#
_entry.id   AF-A0A948TY79-F1
#
_cell.length_a   1.000
_cell.length_b   1.000
_cell.length_c   1.000
_cell.angle_alpha   90.00
_cell.angle_beta   90.00
_cell.angle_gamma   90.00
#
_symmetry.space_group_name_H-M   'P 1'
#
loop_
_entity.id
_entity.type
_entity.pdbx_description
1 polymer ?
#
loop_
_entity_poly.entity_id
_entity_poly.type
_entity_poly.pdbx_seq_one_letter_code
_entity_poly.pdbx_strand_id
1 'polypeptide(L)'
;MLKTQKPSWPVWDEPALQELLPKALLPGQISTKPRQALLDYALWHGQTGWVFNLAEASRFEPAVQLAQAVQTIDGPNPATIRYETPKAYAARIEAARASAAHFLVKKLEAVAERQHQPYVSRNFKELLRQCDQFGPDHRTYFNATPLMLAAKCGNVALVQALLERGADPLVRDHYGHSAWDYALERFLDAPNPGAYAHHLDALYPLLSPPVIDVQTGHRLVRLERHQGEYWLFGLMLASYKKLYSQAVPQPQIQRNLRGFCADLLRRNAEHLPASVLAPERTRRTYFNGVLARAEVHSNYQPSRQLWLRTRNGYYVINPELQLRAHHSGNWLPWTQWLNQALVFNGCGIKPNPALARLNVAS
;
A
#
# COMPACT_ATOMS: atom_id res chain seq x y z
N MET A 1 -32.72 16.16 -0.41
CA MET A 1 -31.52 15.39 -0.79
C MET A 1 -30.98 15.99 -2.09
N LEU A 2 -29.85 16.70 -2.05
CA LEU A 2 -29.18 17.13 -3.27
C LEU A 2 -28.77 15.87 -4.04
N LYS A 3 -29.21 15.73 -5.30
CA LYS A 3 -28.76 14.66 -6.20
C LYS A 3 -27.27 14.87 -6.42
N THR A 4 -26.44 14.04 -5.79
CA THR A 4 -24.98 14.06 -5.99
C THR A 4 -24.69 13.75 -7.45
N GLN A 5 -23.95 14.65 -8.11
CA GLN A 5 -23.52 14.43 -9.49
C GLN A 5 -22.37 13.43 -9.50
N LYS A 6 -22.19 12.72 -10.62
CA LYS A 6 -20.95 11.95 -10.81
C LYS A 6 -19.82 12.91 -11.20
N PRO A 7 -18.59 12.68 -10.70
CA PRO A 7 -17.44 13.46 -11.14
C PRO A 7 -17.25 13.39 -12.66
N SER A 8 -16.75 14.47 -13.25
CA SER A 8 -16.55 14.59 -14.70
C SER A 8 -15.29 13.88 -15.22
N TRP A 9 -14.52 13.26 -14.34
CA TRP A 9 -13.27 12.58 -14.67
C TRP A 9 -13.40 11.06 -14.59
N PRO A 10 -12.55 10.31 -15.31
CA PRO A 10 -12.48 8.85 -15.17
C PRO A 10 -12.00 8.47 -13.77
N VAL A 11 -12.62 7.45 -13.21
CA VAL A 11 -12.19 6.79 -11.97
C VAL A 11 -11.59 5.44 -12.38
N TRP A 12 -10.31 5.24 -12.12
CA TRP A 12 -9.63 3.97 -12.41
C TRP A 12 -9.93 2.94 -11.31
N ASP A 13 -11.16 2.47 -11.27
CA ASP A 13 -11.55 1.28 -10.50
C ASP A 13 -11.25 0.00 -11.27
N GLU A 14 -11.55 -1.16 -10.67
CA GLU A 14 -11.24 -2.45 -11.28
C GLU A 14 -11.92 -2.67 -12.65
N PRO A 15 -13.22 -2.39 -12.85
CA PRO A 15 -13.84 -2.43 -14.18
C PRO A 15 -13.16 -1.52 -15.20
N ALA A 16 -12.85 -0.26 -14.84
CA ALA A 16 -12.18 0.65 -15.76
C ALA A 16 -10.76 0.18 -16.14
N LEU A 17 -10.05 -0.48 -15.21
CA LEU A 17 -8.75 -1.08 -15.48
C LEU A 17 -8.84 -2.30 -16.40
N GLN A 18 -9.87 -3.13 -16.24
CA GLN A 18 -10.12 -4.26 -17.14
C GLN A 18 -10.32 -3.80 -18.59
N GLU A 19 -10.94 -2.64 -18.81
CA GLU A 19 -11.05 -2.03 -20.13
C GLU A 19 -9.77 -1.34 -20.62
N LEU A 20 -8.98 -0.76 -19.71
CA LEU A 20 -7.75 -0.03 -20.03
C LEU A 20 -6.61 -0.97 -20.42
N LEU A 21 -6.43 -2.06 -19.69
CA LEU A 21 -5.29 -2.97 -19.80
C LEU A 21 -5.08 -3.50 -21.24
N PRO A 22 -6.10 -4.06 -21.93
CA PRO A 22 -5.93 -4.53 -23.30
C PRO A 22 -5.55 -3.40 -24.27
N LYS A 23 -6.10 -2.19 -24.07
CA LYS A 23 -5.84 -1.02 -24.91
C LYS A 23 -4.44 -0.45 -24.71
N ALA A 24 -3.94 -0.48 -23.47
CA ALA A 24 -2.63 0.05 -23.09
C ALA A 24 -1.49 -0.90 -23.48
N LEU A 25 -1.71 -2.21 -23.36
CA LEU A 25 -0.69 -3.24 -23.61
C LEU A 25 -0.69 -3.78 -25.05
N LEU A 26 -1.58 -3.29 -25.92
CA LEU A 26 -1.64 -3.69 -27.33
C LEU A 26 -0.33 -3.32 -28.07
N PRO A 27 0.39 -4.30 -28.64
CA PRO A 27 1.56 -4.02 -29.48
C PRO A 27 1.18 -3.16 -30.69
N GLY A 28 1.98 -2.14 -31.00
CA GLY A 28 1.69 -1.24 -32.13
C GLY A 28 0.59 -0.20 -31.88
N GLN A 29 0.06 -0.08 -30.66
CA GLN A 29 -0.92 0.96 -30.32
C GLN A 29 -0.41 2.38 -30.68
N ILE A 30 -1.20 3.15 -31.42
CA ILE A 30 -0.79 4.48 -31.89
C ILE A 30 -0.97 5.53 -30.78
N SER A 31 -2.02 5.39 -29.97
CA SER A 31 -2.31 6.34 -28.89
C SER A 31 -1.42 6.14 -27.68
N THR A 32 -0.78 7.21 -27.21
CA THR A 32 -0.01 7.23 -25.97
C THR A 32 -0.88 7.41 -24.73
N LYS A 33 -2.13 7.88 -24.87
CA LYS A 33 -3.05 8.14 -23.75
C LYS A 33 -3.31 6.93 -22.85
N PRO A 34 -3.73 5.75 -23.36
CA PRO A 34 -3.98 4.60 -22.50
C PRO A 34 -2.71 4.08 -21.82
N ARG A 35 -1.54 4.22 -22.47
CA ARG A 35 -0.24 3.85 -21.89
C ARG A 35 0.16 4.76 -20.75
N GLN A 36 0.00 6.08 -20.94
CA GLN A 36 0.30 7.05 -19.90
C GLN A 36 -0.65 6.90 -18.72
N ALA A 37 -1.95 6.63 -18.95
CA ALA A 37 -2.90 6.35 -17.90
C ALA A 37 -2.52 5.10 -17.07
N LEU A 38 -2.14 4.00 -17.75
CA LEU A 38 -1.68 2.79 -17.08
C LEU A 38 -0.36 3.03 -16.33
N LEU A 39 0.56 3.80 -16.90
CA LEU A 39 1.82 4.15 -16.25
C LEU A 39 1.60 5.00 -14.99
N ASP A 40 0.79 6.06 -15.07
CA ASP A 40 0.50 6.92 -13.92
C ASP A 40 -0.20 6.12 -12.81
N TYR A 41 -1.13 5.22 -13.18
CA TYR A 41 -1.75 4.28 -12.25
C TYR A 41 -0.71 3.36 -11.59
N ALA A 42 0.16 2.75 -12.40
CA ALA A 42 1.18 1.83 -11.92
C ALA A 42 2.14 2.52 -10.94
N LEU A 43 2.52 3.77 -11.23
CA LEU A 43 3.37 4.58 -10.36
C LEU A 43 2.66 4.98 -9.06
N TRP A 44 1.40 5.42 -9.14
CA TRP A 44 0.62 5.80 -7.95
C TRP A 44 0.38 4.62 -7.01
N HIS A 45 -0.02 3.47 -7.55
CA HIS A 45 -0.34 2.28 -6.76
C HIS A 45 0.87 1.35 -6.53
N GLY A 46 2.06 1.68 -7.03
CA GLY A 46 3.26 0.83 -6.92
C GLY A 46 3.16 -0.50 -7.67
N GLN A 47 2.38 -0.58 -8.74
CA GLN A 47 2.15 -1.80 -9.52
C GLN A 47 3.24 -1.96 -10.60
N THR A 48 4.46 -2.31 -10.18
CA THR A 48 5.65 -2.29 -11.07
C THR A 48 5.62 -3.32 -12.19
N GLY A 49 4.86 -4.40 -12.06
CA GLY A 49 4.66 -5.39 -13.12
C GLY A 49 4.10 -4.77 -14.39
N TRP A 50 3.17 -3.82 -14.27
CA TRP A 50 2.63 -3.11 -15.43
C TRP A 50 3.62 -2.12 -16.06
N VAL A 51 4.59 -1.61 -15.29
CA VAL A 51 5.71 -0.85 -15.87
C VAL A 51 6.56 -1.75 -16.77
N PHE A 52 6.88 -2.96 -16.33
CA PHE A 52 7.60 -3.94 -17.14
C PHE A 52 6.80 -4.36 -18.37
N ASN A 53 5.51 -4.66 -18.22
CA ASN A 53 4.65 -5.01 -19.35
C ASN A 53 4.59 -3.89 -20.40
N LEU A 54 4.51 -2.62 -19.98
CA LEU A 54 4.56 -1.47 -20.89
C LEU A 54 5.90 -1.36 -21.61
N ALA A 55 7.01 -1.61 -20.91
CA ALA A 55 8.35 -1.62 -21.49
C ALA A 55 8.53 -2.74 -22.53
N GLU A 56 8.08 -3.97 -22.21
CA GLU A 56 8.26 -5.15 -23.06
C GLU A 56 7.28 -5.19 -24.24
N ALA A 57 5.98 -5.08 -23.98
CA ALA A 57 4.94 -5.29 -24.99
C ALA A 57 4.81 -4.12 -25.97
N SER A 58 5.07 -2.89 -25.50
CA SER A 58 4.80 -1.68 -26.27
C SER A 58 6.01 -0.78 -26.52
N ARG A 59 7.17 -1.12 -25.93
CA ARG A 59 8.39 -0.27 -25.93
C ARG A 59 8.08 1.19 -25.60
N PHE A 60 7.19 1.40 -24.63
CA PHE A 60 6.81 2.74 -24.22
C PHE A 60 7.96 3.38 -23.46
N GLU A 61 8.63 4.34 -24.09
CA GLU A 61 9.91 4.90 -23.64
C GLU A 61 9.94 5.31 -22.14
N PRO A 62 8.93 6.00 -21.57
CA PRO A 62 8.92 6.30 -20.14
C PRO A 62 8.96 5.05 -19.25
N ALA A 63 8.28 3.98 -19.66
CA ALA A 63 8.26 2.72 -18.93
C ALA A 63 9.57 1.94 -19.11
N VAL A 64 10.21 2.01 -20.28
CA VAL A 64 11.54 1.42 -20.54
C VAL A 64 12.60 2.01 -19.60
N GLN A 65 12.64 3.34 -19.47
CA GLN A 65 13.58 4.02 -18.57
C GLN A 65 13.37 3.62 -17.10
N LEU A 66 12.12 3.49 -16.67
CA LEU A 66 11.78 3.05 -15.31
C LEU A 66 12.17 1.57 -15.10
N ALA A 67 11.87 0.69 -16.04
CA ALA A 67 12.24 -0.71 -15.97
C ALA A 67 13.77 -0.89 -15.89
N GLN A 68 14.53 -0.12 -16.67
CA GLN A 68 16.00 -0.12 -16.63
C GLN A 68 16.55 0.40 -15.29
N ALA A 69 15.92 1.43 -14.71
CA ALA A 69 16.30 1.93 -13.40
C ALA A 69 16.10 0.86 -12.32
N VAL A 70 14.95 0.17 -12.32
CA VAL A 70 14.69 -0.96 -11.40
C VAL A 70 15.71 -2.08 -11.59
N GLN A 71 16.00 -2.47 -12.83
CA GLN A 71 17.03 -3.48 -13.13
C GLN A 71 18.44 -3.07 -12.69
N THR A 72 18.78 -1.78 -12.72
CA THR A 72 20.08 -1.28 -12.25
C THR A 72 20.20 -1.40 -10.72
N ILE A 73 19.09 -1.22 -10.01
CA ILE A 73 19.02 -1.31 -8.55
C ILE A 73 19.10 -2.78 -8.10
N ASP A 74 18.22 -3.63 -8.64
CA ASP A 74 18.01 -5.01 -8.17
C ASP A 74 18.79 -6.07 -8.96
N GLY A 75 19.21 -5.76 -10.18
CA GLY A 75 19.79 -6.73 -11.12
C GLY A 75 21.28 -7.00 -10.91
N PRO A 76 21.77 -8.14 -11.44
CA PRO A 76 23.19 -8.39 -11.57
C PRO A 76 23.80 -7.39 -12.55
N ASN A 77 24.89 -6.74 -12.15
CA ASN A 77 25.53 -5.77 -13.02
C ASN A 77 26.19 -6.49 -14.22
N PRO A 78 25.97 -6.07 -15.47
CA PRO A 78 26.65 -6.66 -16.62
C PRO A 78 28.17 -6.57 -16.45
N ALA A 79 28.85 -7.69 -16.68
CA ALA A 79 30.31 -7.77 -16.69
C ALA A 79 30.85 -6.95 -17.87
N THR A 80 30.96 -5.65 -17.68
CA THR A 80 31.63 -4.78 -18.64
C THR A 80 33.12 -4.94 -18.38
N ILE A 81 33.86 -5.48 -19.36
CA ILE A 81 35.32 -5.60 -19.26
C ILE A 81 35.88 -4.18 -19.19
N ARG A 82 36.28 -3.76 -18.00
CA ARG A 82 36.99 -2.51 -17.73
C ARG A 82 38.21 -2.85 -16.89
N TYR A 83 39.36 -2.32 -17.27
CA TYR A 83 40.57 -2.38 -16.44
C TYR A 83 40.41 -1.39 -15.27
N GLU A 84 39.69 -1.81 -14.22
CA GLU A 84 39.47 -1.02 -13.01
C GLU A 84 39.76 -1.84 -11.74
N THR A 85 40.14 -1.17 -10.65
CA THR A 85 40.36 -1.84 -9.36
C THR A 85 39.03 -2.28 -8.74
N PRO A 86 39.01 -3.32 -7.87
CA PRO A 86 37.77 -3.74 -7.19
C PRO A 86 37.05 -2.61 -6.44
N LYS A 87 37.80 -1.68 -5.83
CA LYS A 87 37.25 -0.51 -5.14
C LYS A 87 36.59 0.47 -6.11
N ALA A 88 37.21 0.75 -7.26
CA ALA A 88 36.65 1.61 -8.28
C ALA A 88 35.38 1.00 -8.91
N TYR A 89 35.39 -0.31 -9.18
CA TYR A 89 34.22 -1.06 -9.60
C TYR A 89 33.07 -0.89 -8.59
N ALA A 90 33.32 -1.18 -7.30
CA ALA A 90 32.29 -1.08 -6.27
C ALA A 90 31.69 0.33 -6.14
N ALA A 91 32.54 1.37 -6.15
CA ALA A 91 32.09 2.76 -6.08
C ALA A 91 31.23 3.16 -7.29
N ARG A 92 31.60 2.71 -8.50
CA ARG A 92 30.83 2.95 -9.73
C ARG A 92 29.45 2.29 -9.67
N ILE A 93 29.37 1.05 -9.16
CA ILE A 93 28.09 0.36 -9.01
C ILE A 93 27.20 1.06 -7.99
N GLU A 94 27.76 1.45 -6.86
CA GLU A 94 27.00 2.19 -5.84
C GLU A 94 26.47 3.52 -6.38
N ALA A 95 27.29 4.27 -7.11
CA ALA A 95 26.87 5.51 -7.75
C ALA A 95 25.77 5.30 -8.80
N ALA A 96 25.88 4.24 -9.63
CA ALA A 96 24.86 3.90 -10.62
C ALA A 96 23.52 3.54 -9.96
N ARG A 97 23.56 2.74 -8.89
CA ARG A 97 22.37 2.37 -8.10
C ARG A 97 21.74 3.58 -7.43
N ALA A 98 22.53 4.46 -6.83
CA ALA A 98 22.05 5.69 -6.20
C ALA A 98 21.37 6.62 -7.23
N SER A 99 21.95 6.77 -8.42
CA SER A 99 21.37 7.56 -9.52
C SER A 99 20.04 6.96 -10.02
N ALA A 100 19.99 5.65 -10.23
CA ALA A 100 18.78 4.95 -10.63
C ALA A 100 17.67 5.05 -9.57
N ALA A 101 18.02 4.89 -8.29
CA ALA A 101 17.10 5.05 -7.16
C ALA A 101 16.54 6.48 -7.10
N HIS A 102 17.41 7.49 -7.25
CA HIS A 102 16.99 8.89 -7.28
C HIS A 102 16.03 9.19 -8.43
N PHE A 103 16.33 8.68 -9.64
CA PHE A 103 15.45 8.81 -10.80
C PHE A 103 14.06 8.21 -10.55
N LEU A 104 14.00 7.00 -10.00
CA LEU A 104 12.76 6.30 -9.72
C LEU A 104 11.90 7.06 -8.69
N VAL A 105 12.53 7.49 -7.58
CA VAL A 105 11.88 8.29 -6.54
C VAL A 105 11.32 9.59 -7.11
N LYS A 106 12.12 10.34 -7.89
CA LYS A 106 11.67 11.57 -8.56
C LYS A 106 10.44 11.36 -9.45
N LYS A 107 10.38 10.24 -10.17
CA LYS A 107 9.23 9.93 -11.05
C LYS A 107 7.97 9.60 -10.26
N LEU A 108 8.09 8.85 -9.16
CA LEU A 108 6.99 8.57 -8.24
C LEU A 108 6.48 9.85 -7.58
N GLU A 109 7.39 10.68 -7.06
CA GLU A 109 7.07 11.97 -6.45
C GLU A 109 6.33 12.89 -7.43
N ALA A 110 6.76 12.94 -8.69
CA ALA A 110 6.11 13.78 -9.70
C ALA A 110 4.67 13.35 -10.02
N VAL A 111 4.35 12.05 -9.95
CA VAL A 111 2.96 11.57 -10.09
C VAL A 111 2.19 11.89 -8.82
N ALA A 112 2.78 11.63 -7.65
CA ALA A 112 2.14 11.84 -6.36
C ALA A 112 1.81 13.31 -6.09
N GLU A 113 2.77 14.22 -6.35
CA GLU A 113 2.64 15.65 -6.16
C GLU A 113 1.46 16.21 -6.95
N ARG A 114 1.30 15.84 -8.22
CA ARG A 114 0.17 16.26 -9.06
C ARG A 114 -1.20 15.94 -8.42
N GLN A 115 -1.31 14.80 -7.74
CA GLN A 115 -2.55 14.40 -7.08
C GLN A 115 -2.69 15.03 -5.69
N HIS A 116 -1.58 15.30 -5.00
CA HIS A 116 -1.57 15.87 -3.66
C HIS A 116 -1.76 17.39 -3.63
N GLN A 117 -1.41 18.12 -4.70
CA GLN A 117 -1.48 19.59 -4.74
C GLN A 117 -2.78 20.19 -4.15
N PRO A 118 -3.99 19.70 -4.50
CA PRO A 118 -5.25 20.23 -3.94
C PRO A 118 -5.43 19.99 -2.42
N TYR A 119 -4.73 18.99 -1.88
CA TYR A 119 -4.91 18.47 -0.52
C TYR A 119 -3.84 18.97 0.45
N VAL A 120 -2.73 19.53 -0.05
CA VAL A 120 -1.66 20.11 0.78
C VAL A 120 -1.99 21.54 1.21
N SER A 121 -2.74 22.29 0.38
CA SER A 121 -3.07 23.69 0.63
C SER A 121 -3.91 23.88 1.91
N ARG A 122 -3.67 24.99 2.63
CA ARG A 122 -4.57 25.45 3.71
C ARG A 122 -5.86 26.05 3.17
N ASN A 123 -5.88 26.47 1.92
CA ASN A 123 -7.08 26.96 1.23
C ASN A 123 -7.66 25.84 0.36
N PHE A 124 -8.61 25.10 0.93
CA PHE A 124 -9.29 23.97 0.30
C PHE A 124 -10.76 24.29 -0.06
N LYS A 125 -11.11 25.57 -0.23
CA LYS A 125 -12.50 25.99 -0.56
C LYS A 125 -13.05 25.32 -1.82
N GLU A 126 -12.24 25.24 -2.87
CA GLU A 126 -12.65 24.59 -4.12
C GLU A 126 -12.87 23.08 -3.94
N LEU A 127 -12.04 22.42 -3.14
CA LEU A 127 -12.20 21.00 -2.83
C LEU A 127 -13.49 20.76 -2.04
N LEU A 128 -13.82 21.63 -1.08
CA LEU A 128 -15.09 21.54 -0.36
C LEU A 128 -16.29 21.78 -1.28
N ARG A 129 -16.18 22.73 -2.22
CA ARG A 129 -17.21 22.96 -3.26
C ARG A 129 -17.42 21.71 -4.12
N GLN A 130 -16.35 20.99 -4.48
CA GLN A 130 -16.45 19.72 -5.18
C GLN A 130 -17.13 18.64 -4.33
N CYS A 131 -16.87 18.60 -3.02
CA CYS A 131 -17.56 17.69 -2.10
C CYS A 131 -19.06 18.02 -2.00
N ASP A 132 -19.43 19.29 -2.00
CA ASP A 132 -20.83 19.71 -1.99
C ASP A 132 -21.55 19.30 -3.31
N GLN A 133 -20.82 19.26 -4.43
CA GLN A 133 -21.36 18.88 -5.75
C GLN A 133 -21.45 17.36 -5.96
N PHE A 134 -20.40 16.61 -5.60
CA PHE A 134 -20.26 15.18 -5.91
C PHE A 134 -20.47 14.26 -4.70
N GLY A 135 -20.59 14.83 -3.51
CA GLY A 135 -20.58 14.11 -2.23
C GLY A 135 -19.18 14.09 -1.60
N PRO A 136 -19.08 13.99 -0.26
CA PRO A 136 -17.80 14.02 0.45
C PRO A 136 -16.92 12.79 0.17
N ASP A 137 -17.54 11.65 -0.19
CA ASP A 137 -16.85 10.39 -0.51
C ASP A 137 -16.71 10.13 -2.02
N HIS A 138 -16.78 11.19 -2.84
CA HIS A 138 -16.58 11.05 -4.29
C HIS A 138 -15.19 10.47 -4.61
N ARG A 139 -15.06 9.79 -5.76
CA ARG A 139 -13.82 9.12 -6.13
C ARG A 139 -12.93 10.00 -7.00
N THR A 140 -11.63 9.98 -6.71
CA THR A 140 -10.58 10.62 -7.51
C THR A 140 -10.20 9.72 -8.69
N TYR A 141 -9.27 10.17 -9.53
CA TYR A 141 -8.74 9.39 -10.65
C TYR A 141 -8.21 8.01 -10.22
N PHE A 142 -7.62 7.90 -9.03
CA PHE A 142 -7.01 6.67 -8.51
C PHE A 142 -7.87 5.98 -7.44
N ASN A 143 -9.19 6.14 -7.55
CA ASN A 143 -10.18 5.50 -6.69
C ASN A 143 -10.09 5.85 -5.19
N ALA A 144 -9.27 6.84 -4.81
CA ALA A 144 -9.24 7.40 -3.46
C ALA A 144 -10.42 8.35 -3.22
N THR A 145 -10.79 8.58 -1.95
CA THR A 145 -11.69 9.68 -1.56
C THR A 145 -10.90 10.93 -1.19
N PRO A 146 -11.53 12.13 -1.16
CA PRO A 146 -10.88 13.34 -0.65
C PRO A 146 -10.29 13.15 0.75
N LEU A 147 -10.99 12.41 1.62
CA LEU A 147 -10.54 12.14 2.98
C LEU A 147 -9.24 11.30 3.01
N MET A 148 -9.11 10.31 2.11
CA MET A 148 -7.87 9.53 1.97
C MET A 148 -6.70 10.39 1.53
N LEU A 149 -6.88 11.28 0.55
CA LEU A 149 -5.82 12.15 0.06
C LEU A 149 -5.43 13.24 1.07
N ALA A 150 -6.41 13.78 1.82
CA ALA A 150 -6.14 14.68 2.94
C ALA A 150 -5.29 14.00 4.02
N ALA A 151 -5.62 12.74 4.35
CA ALA A 151 -4.85 11.92 5.29
C ALA A 151 -3.43 11.62 4.78
N LYS A 152 -3.27 11.25 3.50
CA LYS A 152 -1.97 11.03 2.85
C LYS A 152 -1.10 12.29 2.83
N CYS A 153 -1.71 13.48 2.82
CA CYS A 153 -1.03 14.76 2.87
C CYS A 153 -0.73 15.22 4.31
N GLY A 154 -1.33 14.60 5.33
CA GLY A 154 -1.23 15.05 6.72
C GLY A 154 -2.01 16.34 7.01
N ASN A 155 -2.95 16.73 6.15
CA ASN A 155 -3.70 17.98 6.30
C ASN A 155 -4.86 17.81 7.30
N VAL A 156 -4.55 17.91 8.59
CA VAL A 156 -5.51 17.71 9.69
C VAL A 156 -6.71 18.65 9.59
N ALA A 157 -6.50 19.91 9.20
CA ALA A 157 -7.57 20.89 9.06
C ALA A 157 -8.56 20.50 7.95
N LEU A 158 -8.06 20.01 6.81
CA LEU A 158 -8.91 19.49 5.75
C LEU A 158 -9.62 18.20 6.17
N VAL A 159 -8.94 17.29 6.87
CA VAL A 159 -9.56 16.06 7.41
C VAL A 159 -10.75 16.41 8.30
N GLN A 160 -10.59 17.34 9.25
CA GLN A 160 -11.68 17.81 10.11
C GLN A 160 -12.84 18.40 9.29
N ALA A 161 -12.54 19.29 8.34
CA ALA A 161 -13.56 19.93 7.51
C ALA A 161 -14.35 18.95 6.60
N LEU A 162 -13.73 17.84 6.19
CA LEU A 162 -14.37 16.77 5.44
C LEU A 162 -15.23 15.87 6.34
N LEU A 163 -14.76 15.54 7.54
CA LEU A 163 -15.53 14.78 8.53
C LEU A 163 -16.77 15.56 8.99
N GLU A 164 -16.65 16.88 9.20
CA GLU A 164 -17.78 17.78 9.49
C GLU A 164 -18.84 17.80 8.37
N ARG A 165 -18.43 17.51 7.13
CA ARG A 165 -19.32 17.36 5.96
C ARG A 165 -19.87 15.95 5.77
N GLY A 166 -19.58 15.03 6.70
CA GLY A 166 -20.08 13.66 6.65
C GLY A 166 -19.28 12.73 5.75
N ALA A 167 -18.01 13.02 5.44
CA ALA A 167 -17.12 12.03 4.84
C ALA A 167 -16.97 10.82 5.77
N ASP A 168 -17.13 9.60 5.25
CA ASP A 168 -16.98 8.38 6.06
C ASP A 168 -15.50 7.92 6.07
N PRO A 169 -14.82 7.91 7.25
CA PRO A 169 -13.43 7.47 7.36
C PRO A 169 -13.23 5.98 7.07
N LEU A 170 -14.30 5.18 7.05
CA LEU A 170 -14.28 3.73 6.83
C LEU A 170 -14.52 3.35 5.37
N VAL A 171 -14.78 4.31 4.48
CA VAL A 171 -14.77 4.07 3.02
C VAL A 171 -13.38 3.60 2.60
N ARG A 172 -13.34 2.63 1.67
CA ARG A 172 -12.11 2.01 1.16
C ARG A 172 -11.98 2.18 -0.33
N ASP A 173 -10.75 2.30 -0.82
CA ASP A 173 -10.44 2.13 -2.24
C ASP A 173 -10.50 0.65 -2.65
N HIS A 174 -10.32 0.36 -3.94
CA HIS A 174 -10.30 -0.99 -4.48
C HIS A 174 -9.10 -1.86 -4.04
N TYR A 175 -8.16 -1.33 -3.24
CA TYR A 175 -7.10 -2.08 -2.56
C TYR A 175 -7.43 -2.32 -1.08
N GLY A 176 -8.63 -1.95 -0.65
CA GLY A 176 -9.07 -2.10 0.72
C GLY A 176 -8.49 -1.05 1.66
N HIS A 177 -7.92 0.05 1.16
CA HIS A 177 -7.31 1.10 1.99
C HIS A 177 -8.31 2.21 2.31
N SER A 178 -8.44 2.52 3.59
CA SER A 178 -9.21 3.61 4.16
C SER A 178 -8.36 4.87 4.37
N ALA A 179 -8.97 5.97 4.82
CA ALA A 179 -8.21 7.19 5.11
C ALA A 179 -7.11 6.97 6.16
N TRP A 180 -7.34 6.08 7.14
CA TRP A 180 -6.33 5.68 8.11
C TRP A 180 -5.15 4.94 7.47
N ASP A 181 -5.43 4.04 6.52
CA ASP A 181 -4.40 3.28 5.83
C ASP A 181 -3.49 4.20 4.99
N TYR A 182 -4.06 5.25 4.37
CA TYR A 182 -3.28 6.28 3.66
C TYR A 182 -2.40 7.12 4.60
N ALA A 183 -2.88 7.44 5.81
CA ALA A 183 -2.07 8.12 6.84
C ALA A 183 -0.90 7.24 7.30
N LEU A 184 -1.15 5.95 7.55
CA LEU A 184 -0.11 4.97 7.86
C LEU A 184 0.89 4.83 6.70
N GLU A 185 0.41 4.74 5.46
CA GLU A 185 1.28 4.60 4.30
C GLU A 185 2.24 5.80 4.18
N ARG A 186 1.75 7.05 4.33
CA ARG A 186 2.62 8.24 4.35
C ARG A 186 3.71 8.12 5.42
N PHE A 187 3.32 7.70 6.61
CA PHE A 187 4.23 7.55 7.74
C PHE A 187 5.29 6.47 7.47
N LEU A 188 4.90 5.34 6.88
CA LEU A 188 5.78 4.21 6.55
C LEU A 188 6.72 4.50 5.37
N ASP A 189 6.27 5.29 4.39
CA ASP A 189 7.07 5.68 3.23
C ASP A 189 8.10 6.79 3.56
N ALA A 190 7.94 7.50 4.67
CA ALA A 190 8.76 8.65 5.00
C ALA A 190 10.22 8.25 5.27
N PRO A 191 11.23 8.96 4.69
CA PRO A 191 12.64 8.70 4.98
C PRO A 191 13.00 8.87 6.47
N ASN A 192 12.30 9.77 7.16
CA ASN A 192 12.37 9.96 8.60
C ASN A 192 10.94 9.95 9.17
N PRO A 193 10.40 8.78 9.54
CA PRO A 193 9.02 8.67 10.04
C PRO A 193 8.77 9.52 11.30
N GLY A 194 9.80 9.71 12.14
CA GLY A 194 9.71 10.54 13.35
C GLY A 194 9.31 11.99 13.07
N ALA A 195 9.66 12.54 11.90
CA ALA A 195 9.24 13.88 11.50
C ALA A 195 7.72 14.00 11.24
N TYR A 196 7.04 12.88 11.01
CA TYR A 196 5.61 12.82 10.69
C TYR A 196 4.74 12.29 11.84
N ALA A 197 5.36 11.94 12.98
CA ALA A 197 4.70 11.44 14.18
C ALA A 197 3.50 12.31 14.62
N HIS A 198 3.69 13.63 14.68
CA HIS A 198 2.66 14.59 15.10
C HIS A 198 1.42 14.61 14.21
N HIS A 199 1.56 14.36 12.90
CA HIS A 199 0.41 14.22 12.01
C HIS A 199 -0.35 12.94 12.32
N LEU A 200 0.37 11.84 12.52
CA LEU A 200 -0.25 10.56 12.85
C LEU A 200 -0.95 10.59 14.21
N ASP A 201 -0.39 11.30 15.19
CA ASP A 201 -1.01 11.58 16.49
C ASP A 201 -2.37 12.27 16.35
N ALA A 202 -2.42 13.34 15.55
CA ALA A 202 -3.64 14.10 15.34
C ALA A 202 -4.70 13.32 14.53
N LEU A 203 -4.26 12.53 13.55
CA LEU A 203 -5.15 11.76 12.67
C LEU A 203 -5.67 10.48 13.30
N TYR A 204 -4.94 9.90 14.26
CA TYR A 204 -5.30 8.63 14.89
C TYR A 204 -6.72 8.59 15.49
N PRO A 205 -7.13 9.53 16.37
CA PRO A 205 -8.49 9.48 16.93
C PRO A 205 -9.57 9.74 15.87
N LEU A 206 -9.25 10.50 14.82
CA LEU A 206 -10.19 10.93 13.78
C LEU A 206 -10.47 9.84 12.74
N LEU A 207 -9.44 9.09 12.34
CA LEU A 207 -9.51 8.23 11.16
C LEU A 207 -9.39 6.74 11.47
N SER A 208 -8.69 6.36 12.54
CA SER A 208 -8.45 4.94 12.79
C SER A 208 -9.76 4.21 13.06
N PRO A 209 -9.96 2.98 12.57
CA PRO A 209 -11.13 2.20 12.95
C PRO A 209 -11.19 2.02 14.48
N PRO A 210 -12.37 2.13 15.12
CA PRO A 210 -12.48 1.81 16.54
C PRO A 210 -12.20 0.32 16.79
N VAL A 211 -12.60 -0.52 15.83
CA VAL A 211 -12.46 -1.97 15.86
C VAL A 211 -12.13 -2.51 14.47
N ILE A 212 -11.47 -3.67 14.43
CA ILE A 212 -11.36 -4.51 13.25
C ILE A 212 -11.98 -5.85 13.60
N ASP A 213 -13.16 -6.13 13.05
CA ASP A 213 -13.85 -7.41 13.22
C ASP A 213 -13.25 -8.42 12.23
N VAL A 214 -12.70 -9.51 12.77
CA VAL A 214 -12.13 -10.62 12.01
C VAL A 214 -12.81 -11.93 12.36
N GLN A 215 -12.85 -12.85 11.40
CA GLN A 215 -13.37 -14.20 11.58
C GLN A 215 -12.37 -15.22 11.06
N THR A 216 -12.13 -16.27 11.83
CA THR A 216 -11.30 -17.42 11.46
C THR A 216 -12.04 -18.70 11.85
N GLY A 217 -12.31 -19.57 10.88
CA GLY A 217 -13.22 -20.71 11.07
C GLY A 217 -14.58 -20.27 11.63
N HIS A 218 -14.97 -20.83 12.79
CA HIS A 218 -16.22 -20.49 13.48
C HIS A 218 -16.09 -19.39 14.53
N ARG A 219 -14.91 -18.75 14.66
CA ARG A 219 -14.65 -17.79 15.73
C ARG A 219 -14.62 -16.36 15.21
N LEU A 220 -15.47 -15.53 15.80
CA LEU A 220 -15.44 -14.08 15.64
C LEU A 220 -14.50 -13.48 16.69
N VAL A 221 -13.58 -12.63 16.25
CA VAL A 221 -12.67 -11.88 17.12
C VAL A 221 -12.77 -10.39 16.78
N ARG A 222 -12.95 -9.56 17.81
CA ARG A 222 -12.91 -8.11 17.70
C ARG A 222 -11.54 -7.60 18.13
N LEU A 223 -10.81 -6.98 17.21
CA LEU A 223 -9.54 -6.32 17.49
C LEU A 223 -9.78 -4.86 17.83
N GLU A 224 -9.31 -4.42 18.99
CA GLU A 224 -9.47 -3.05 19.47
C GLU A 224 -8.14 -2.31 19.49
N ARG A 225 -8.20 -0.98 19.36
CA ARG A 225 -7.06 -0.04 19.40
C ARG A 225 -6.06 -0.28 20.54
N HIS A 226 -6.55 -0.74 21.70
CA HIS A 226 -5.72 -1.02 22.87
C HIS A 226 -4.94 -2.34 22.77
N GLN A 227 -5.04 -3.12 21.69
CA GLN A 227 -4.43 -4.43 21.54
C GLN A 227 -3.27 -4.38 20.54
N GLY A 228 -2.19 -5.12 20.79
CA GLY A 228 -1.02 -5.16 19.88
C GLY A 228 -1.36 -5.75 18.51
N GLU A 229 -2.30 -6.69 18.47
CA GLU A 229 -2.78 -7.33 17.25
C GLU A 229 -3.48 -6.36 16.30
N TYR A 230 -4.26 -5.41 16.83
CA TYR A 230 -4.90 -4.37 16.03
C TYR A 230 -3.87 -3.59 15.21
N TRP A 231 -2.76 -3.23 15.87
CA TRP A 231 -1.68 -2.49 15.26
C TRP A 231 -0.90 -3.28 14.24
N LEU A 232 -0.46 -4.48 14.61
CA LEU A 232 0.30 -5.33 13.71
C LEU A 232 -0.50 -5.70 12.47
N PHE A 233 -1.77 -6.05 12.68
CA PHE A 233 -2.65 -6.38 11.58
C PHE A 233 -2.94 -5.16 10.71
N GLY A 234 -3.22 -3.99 11.29
CA GLY A 234 -3.37 -2.73 10.55
C GLY A 234 -2.15 -2.38 9.71
N LEU A 235 -0.93 -2.53 10.24
CA LEU A 235 0.31 -2.34 9.48
C LEU A 235 0.44 -3.33 8.32
N MET A 236 0.08 -4.59 8.53
CA MET A 236 0.07 -5.60 7.46
C MET A 236 -0.93 -5.23 6.36
N LEU A 237 -2.16 -4.84 6.71
CA LEU A 237 -3.18 -4.42 5.73
C LEU A 237 -2.74 -3.18 4.93
N ALA A 238 -2.26 -2.13 5.62
CA ALA A 238 -1.83 -0.89 5.00
C ALA A 238 -0.63 -1.08 4.06
N SER A 239 0.30 -1.98 4.41
CA SER A 239 1.51 -2.22 3.61
C SER A 239 1.36 -3.31 2.53
N TYR A 240 0.27 -4.08 2.52
CA TYR A 240 0.12 -5.26 1.65
C TYR A 240 0.30 -4.98 0.17
N LYS A 241 -0.39 -3.96 -0.36
CA LYS A 241 -0.34 -3.56 -1.77
C LYS A 241 1.09 -3.22 -2.24
N LYS A 242 1.91 -2.65 -1.37
CA LYS A 242 3.32 -2.31 -1.66
C LYS A 242 4.30 -3.42 -1.33
N LEU A 243 3.86 -4.50 -0.67
CA LEU A 243 4.71 -5.62 -0.26
C LEU A 243 5.49 -6.23 -1.43
N TYR A 244 4.88 -6.26 -2.62
CA TYR A 244 5.45 -6.82 -3.85
C TYR A 244 5.96 -5.77 -4.84
N SER A 245 5.87 -4.49 -4.49
CA SER A 245 6.20 -3.38 -5.37
C SER A 245 7.70 -3.14 -5.45
N GLN A 246 8.28 -3.17 -6.66
CA GLN A 246 9.68 -2.78 -6.91
C GLN A 246 9.86 -1.27 -7.10
N ALA A 247 8.83 -0.47 -6.82
CA ALA A 247 8.86 0.96 -7.10
C ALA A 247 9.70 1.73 -6.09
N VAL A 248 9.75 1.25 -4.83
CA VAL A 248 10.56 1.87 -3.78
C VAL A 248 11.79 0.99 -3.55
N PRO A 249 13.01 1.49 -3.79
CA PRO A 249 14.24 0.74 -3.57
C PRO A 249 14.38 0.39 -2.08
N GLN A 250 13.94 -0.79 -1.68
CA GLN A 250 14.20 -1.33 -0.36
C GLN A 250 15.35 -2.34 -0.48
N PRO A 251 16.41 -2.25 0.34
CA PRO A 251 17.59 -3.13 0.25
C PRO A 251 17.28 -4.64 0.39
N GLN A 252 16.02 -5.01 0.58
CA GLN A 252 15.54 -6.33 0.96
C GLN A 252 14.18 -6.68 0.34
N ILE A 253 13.80 -6.12 -0.81
CA ILE A 253 12.50 -6.42 -1.44
C ILE A 253 12.25 -7.92 -1.65
N GLN A 254 13.30 -8.69 -1.94
CA GLN A 254 13.24 -10.15 -2.06
C GLN A 254 12.82 -10.85 -0.74
N ARG A 255 13.04 -10.22 0.42
CA ARG A 255 12.56 -10.70 1.71
C ARG A 255 11.05 -10.52 1.83
N ASN A 256 10.48 -9.45 1.28
CA ASN A 256 9.04 -9.18 1.34
C ASN A 256 8.21 -10.15 0.48
N LEU A 257 8.79 -10.70 -0.60
CA LEU A 257 8.17 -11.77 -1.41
C LEU A 257 7.86 -13.05 -0.61
N ARG A 258 8.44 -13.19 0.59
CA ARG A 258 8.32 -14.36 1.46
C ARG A 258 7.24 -14.20 2.53
N GLY A 259 6.55 -13.06 2.53
CA GLY A 259 5.61 -12.63 3.57
C GLY A 259 6.15 -11.45 4.37
N PHE A 260 5.40 -11.05 5.39
CA PHE A 260 5.77 -9.99 6.31
C PHE A 260 6.94 -10.43 7.20
N CYS A 261 8.06 -9.74 7.06
CA CYS A 261 9.23 -9.91 7.92
C CYS A 261 8.96 -9.25 9.28
N ALA A 262 9.08 -10.02 10.38
CA ALA A 262 8.87 -9.50 11.73
C ALA A 262 9.81 -8.35 12.08
N ASP A 263 11.07 -8.39 11.61
CA ASP A 263 12.00 -7.31 11.85
C ASP A 263 11.61 -6.01 11.12
N LEU A 264 11.07 -6.11 9.90
CA LEU A 264 10.57 -4.94 9.17
C LEU A 264 9.35 -4.34 9.86
N LEU A 265 8.37 -5.18 10.22
CA LEU A 265 7.19 -4.73 10.95
C LEU A 265 7.55 -4.07 12.30
N ARG A 266 8.55 -4.61 13.01
CA ARG A 266 9.05 -4.05 14.27
C ARG A 266 9.73 -2.70 14.06
N ARG A 267 10.63 -2.57 13.08
CA ARG A 267 11.29 -1.29 12.75
C ARG A 267 10.26 -0.20 12.43
N ASN A 268 9.21 -0.55 11.69
CA ASN A 268 8.10 0.36 11.43
C ASN A 268 7.35 0.75 12.71
N ALA A 269 7.12 -0.20 13.62
CA ALA A 269 6.46 0.04 14.90
C ALA A 269 7.29 0.90 15.87
N GLU A 270 8.62 0.87 15.81
CA GLU A 270 9.51 1.68 16.67
C GLU A 270 9.36 3.18 16.44
N HIS A 271 8.92 3.60 15.25
CA HIS A 271 8.74 5.00 14.94
C HIS A 271 7.33 5.50 15.25
N LEU A 272 6.36 4.60 15.48
CA LEU A 272 4.98 5.01 15.76
C LEU A 272 4.93 5.86 17.03
N PRO A 273 4.13 6.94 17.04
CA PRO A 273 4.06 7.79 18.20
C PRO A 273 3.29 7.13 19.34
N ALA A 274 3.52 7.60 20.56
CA ALA A 274 2.97 6.98 21.77
C ALA A 274 1.43 6.98 21.83
N SER A 275 0.76 7.92 21.15
CA SER A 275 -0.71 7.95 21.09
C SER A 275 -1.29 6.78 20.27
N VAL A 276 -0.52 6.32 19.29
CA VAL A 276 -0.83 5.24 18.38
C VAL A 276 -0.42 3.93 19.04
N LEU A 277 0.87 3.76 19.37
CA LEU A 277 1.38 2.56 20.01
C LEU A 277 2.25 2.92 21.21
N ALA A 278 1.80 2.50 22.40
CA ALA A 278 2.52 2.75 23.65
C ALA A 278 3.98 2.24 23.57
N PRO A 279 4.98 2.99 24.09
CA PRO A 279 6.40 2.63 23.97
C PRO A 279 6.78 1.26 24.53
N GLU A 280 6.04 0.73 25.50
CA GLU A 280 6.27 -0.61 26.05
C GLU A 280 5.99 -1.72 25.01
N ARG A 281 5.16 -1.40 24.01
CA ARG A 281 4.68 -2.33 22.97
C ARG A 281 5.54 -2.32 21.71
N THR A 282 6.46 -1.37 21.59
CA THR A 282 7.48 -1.36 20.53
C THR A 282 8.67 -2.26 20.89
N ARG A 283 8.78 -2.67 22.18
CA ARG A 283 9.82 -3.59 22.66
C ARG A 283 9.76 -4.91 21.90
N ARG A 284 10.93 -5.39 21.46
CA ARG A 284 11.09 -6.64 20.71
C ARG A 284 10.44 -7.86 21.40
N THR A 285 10.53 -7.94 22.73
CA THR A 285 9.94 -9.04 23.50
C THR A 285 8.42 -9.04 23.43
N TYR A 286 7.77 -7.88 23.62
CA TYR A 286 6.33 -7.74 23.47
C TYR A 286 5.89 -8.07 22.05
N PHE A 287 6.56 -7.47 21.06
CA PHE A 287 6.26 -7.65 19.65
C PHE A 287 6.28 -9.13 19.22
N ASN A 288 7.34 -9.86 19.60
CA ASN A 288 7.46 -11.29 19.34
C ASN A 288 6.38 -12.09 20.08
N GLY A 289 6.00 -11.69 21.30
CA GLY A 289 4.91 -12.31 22.05
C GLY A 289 3.55 -12.16 21.37
N VAL A 290 3.26 -10.97 20.81
CA VAL A 290 2.03 -10.75 20.04
C VAL A 290 2.00 -11.62 18.78
N LEU A 291 3.10 -11.65 18.02
CA LEU A 291 3.23 -12.54 16.86
C LEU A 291 3.00 -14.01 17.25
N ALA A 292 3.72 -14.51 18.26
CA ALA A 292 3.63 -15.92 18.66
C ALA A 292 2.24 -16.33 19.16
N ARG A 293 1.54 -15.47 19.89
CA ARG A 293 0.24 -15.81 20.51
C ARG A 293 -0.96 -15.74 19.56
N ALA A 294 -0.83 -15.04 18.44
CA ALA A 294 -1.88 -14.91 17.43
C ALA A 294 -1.60 -15.74 16.17
N GLU A 295 -0.60 -16.63 16.20
CA GLU A 295 -0.40 -17.65 15.16
C GLU A 295 -1.52 -18.69 15.15
N VAL A 296 -1.85 -19.22 13.96
CA VAL A 296 -2.86 -20.29 13.80
C VAL A 296 -2.53 -21.51 14.66
N HIS A 297 -1.25 -21.91 14.69
CA HIS A 297 -0.76 -23.06 15.46
C HIS A 297 -0.15 -22.65 16.81
N SER A 298 -0.61 -21.53 17.40
CA SER A 298 -0.11 -21.09 18.70
C SER A 298 -0.50 -22.04 19.83
N ASN A 299 0.43 -22.29 20.74
CA ASN A 299 0.13 -22.96 22.01
C ASN A 299 -0.62 -22.04 23.00
N TYR A 300 -0.67 -20.73 22.73
CA TYR A 300 -1.45 -19.79 23.54
C TYR A 300 -2.93 -19.92 23.20
N GLN A 301 -3.75 -20.28 24.18
CA GLN A 301 -5.19 -20.37 24.02
C GLN A 301 -5.92 -19.35 24.91
N PRO A 302 -6.89 -18.59 24.37
CA PRO A 302 -7.45 -18.76 23.03
C PRO A 302 -6.70 -17.91 21.97
N SER A 303 -6.05 -18.54 20.98
CA SER A 303 -5.31 -17.84 19.90
C SER A 303 -6.26 -17.09 18.97
N ARG A 304 -5.88 -15.91 18.51
CA ARG A 304 -6.67 -15.13 17.53
C ARG A 304 -6.47 -15.58 16.08
N GLN A 305 -5.52 -16.47 15.83
CA GLN A 305 -5.27 -17.11 14.53
C GLN A 305 -5.18 -16.11 13.34
N LEU A 306 -4.51 -14.97 13.54
CA LEU A 306 -4.46 -13.88 12.57
C LEU A 306 -3.47 -14.13 11.42
N TRP A 307 -2.41 -14.90 11.68
CA TRP A 307 -1.34 -15.13 10.71
C TRP A 307 -0.72 -16.53 10.82
N LEU A 308 -0.15 -16.97 9.72
CA LEU A 308 0.67 -18.19 9.63
C LEU A 308 2.15 -17.82 9.58
N ARG A 309 2.95 -18.49 10.40
CA ARG A 309 4.42 -18.43 10.31
C ARG A 309 4.89 -19.38 9.20
N THR A 310 5.43 -18.85 8.12
CA THR A 310 5.93 -19.67 7.00
C THR A 310 7.36 -20.18 7.24
N ARG A 311 8.14 -19.45 8.05
CA ARG A 311 9.48 -19.81 8.55
C ARG A 311 9.85 -18.85 9.68
N ASN A 312 11.01 -19.07 10.30
CA ASN A 312 11.51 -18.17 11.34
C ASN A 312 11.56 -16.70 10.86
N GLY A 313 10.77 -15.84 11.52
CA GLY A 313 10.72 -14.40 11.28
C GLY A 313 9.83 -13.94 10.11
N TYR A 314 9.11 -14.85 9.43
CA TYR A 314 8.24 -14.51 8.30
C TYR A 314 6.81 -15.00 8.50
N TYR A 315 5.86 -14.13 8.20
CA TYR A 315 4.45 -14.32 8.45
C TYR A 315 3.62 -13.99 7.21
N VAL A 316 2.52 -14.68 7.01
CA VAL A 316 1.47 -14.32 6.04
C VAL A 316 0.15 -14.19 6.79
N ILE A 317 -0.77 -13.36 6.29
CA ILE A 317 -2.13 -13.31 6.84
C ILE A 317 -2.73 -14.70 6.73
N ASN A 318 -3.45 -15.15 7.77
CA ASN A 318 -4.10 -16.45 7.77
C ASN A 318 -5.01 -16.57 6.53
N PRO A 319 -4.81 -17.56 5.64
CA PRO A 319 -5.62 -17.79 4.44
C PRO A 319 -7.12 -17.81 4.66
N GLU A 320 -7.57 -18.35 5.80
CA GLU A 320 -8.99 -18.47 6.14
C GLU A 320 -9.58 -17.20 6.76
N LEU A 321 -8.75 -16.18 7.01
CA LEU A 321 -9.18 -14.97 7.69
C LEU A 321 -10.15 -14.16 6.84
N GLN A 322 -11.28 -13.81 7.45
CA GLN A 322 -12.27 -12.92 6.88
C GLN A 322 -12.33 -11.63 7.69
N LEU A 323 -12.62 -10.52 7.01
CA LEU A 323 -12.86 -9.21 7.62
C LEU A 323 -14.30 -8.81 7.38
N ARG A 324 -14.89 -8.11 8.35
CA ARG A 324 -16.25 -7.59 8.22
C ARG A 324 -16.25 -6.23 7.52
N ALA A 325 -16.96 -6.14 6.40
CA ALA A 325 -17.16 -4.88 5.69
C ALA A 325 -18.12 -3.96 6.46
N HIS A 326 -17.69 -2.73 6.76
CA HIS A 326 -18.47 -1.79 7.56
C HIS A 326 -19.85 -1.49 6.96
N HIS A 327 -19.91 -1.22 5.66
CA HIS A 327 -21.12 -0.77 4.97
C HIS A 327 -22.14 -1.88 4.72
N SER A 328 -21.68 -3.08 4.33
CA SER A 328 -22.57 -4.20 3.98
C SER A 328 -22.80 -5.17 5.14
N GLY A 329 -21.94 -5.13 6.17
CA GLY A 329 -21.92 -6.13 7.24
C GLY A 329 -21.42 -7.51 6.83
N ASN A 330 -21.07 -7.69 5.54
CA ASN A 330 -20.63 -8.97 4.98
C ASN A 330 -19.23 -9.34 5.45
N TRP A 331 -18.98 -10.64 5.59
CA TRP A 331 -17.65 -11.19 5.79
C TRP A 331 -16.99 -11.43 4.45
N LEU A 332 -15.80 -10.87 4.27
CA LEU A 332 -15.01 -10.98 3.05
C LEU A 332 -13.67 -11.65 3.37
N PRO A 333 -13.24 -12.66 2.60
CA PRO A 333 -11.87 -13.15 2.67
C PRO A 333 -10.88 -11.99 2.54
N TRP A 334 -9.80 -12.01 3.32
CA TRP A 334 -8.80 -10.92 3.29
C TRP A 334 -8.19 -10.72 1.88
N THR A 335 -8.12 -11.78 1.08
CA THR A 335 -7.65 -11.74 -0.31
C THR A 335 -8.57 -10.92 -1.21
N GLN A 336 -9.89 -10.98 -0.98
CA GLN A 336 -10.86 -10.12 -1.66
C GLN A 336 -10.82 -8.70 -1.08
N TRP A 337 -10.69 -8.58 0.23
CA TRP A 337 -10.61 -7.28 0.91
C TRP A 337 -9.47 -6.41 0.39
N LEU A 338 -8.27 -6.99 0.22
CA LEU A 338 -7.08 -6.29 -0.26
C LEU A 338 -6.90 -6.37 -1.79
N ASN A 339 -7.88 -6.92 -2.50
CA ASN A 339 -7.83 -7.18 -3.94
C ASN A 339 -6.50 -7.81 -4.38
N GLN A 340 -6.17 -8.96 -3.78
CA GLN A 340 -4.92 -9.66 -4.02
C GLN A 340 -4.71 -9.97 -5.51
N ALA A 341 -5.77 -10.29 -6.24
CA ALA A 341 -5.68 -10.57 -7.68
C ALA A 341 -5.15 -9.36 -8.45
N LEU A 342 -5.67 -8.15 -8.16
CA LEU A 342 -5.21 -6.91 -8.76
C LEU A 342 -3.76 -6.60 -8.36
N VAL A 343 -3.39 -6.77 -7.09
CA VAL A 343 -2.00 -6.59 -6.61
C VAL A 343 -1.05 -7.56 -7.32
N PHE A 344 -1.43 -8.82 -7.48
CA PHE A 344 -0.58 -9.82 -8.13
C PHE A 344 -0.42 -9.54 -9.62
N ASN A 345 -1.51 -9.22 -10.32
CA ASN A 345 -1.47 -8.83 -11.72
C ASN A 345 -0.61 -7.57 -11.90
N GLY A 346 -0.86 -6.54 -11.09
CA GLY A 346 -0.15 -5.27 -11.13
C GLY A 346 1.34 -5.36 -10.81
N CYS A 347 1.74 -6.26 -9.91
CA CYS A 347 3.15 -6.50 -9.59
C CYS A 347 3.81 -7.60 -10.44
N GLY A 348 3.08 -8.23 -11.38
CA GLY A 348 3.62 -9.31 -12.21
C GLY A 348 3.91 -10.60 -11.43
N ILE A 349 3.26 -10.79 -10.27
CA ILE A 349 3.40 -11.97 -9.44
C ILE A 349 2.52 -13.08 -10.01
N LYS A 350 3.14 -14.14 -10.51
CA LYS A 350 2.42 -15.37 -10.86
C LYS A 350 2.02 -16.06 -9.54
N PRO A 351 0.73 -16.37 -9.34
CA PRO A 351 0.31 -17.09 -8.14
C PRO A 351 1.09 -18.41 -8.07
N ASN A 352 1.87 -18.59 -7.00
CA ASN A 352 2.61 -19.83 -6.80
C ASN A 352 1.61 -20.94 -6.44
N PRO A 353 1.49 -22.02 -7.23
CA PRO A 353 0.59 -23.12 -6.91
C PRO A 353 0.92 -23.78 -5.55
N ALA A 354 2.15 -23.66 -5.03
CA ALA A 354 2.51 -24.14 -3.70
C ALA A 354 1.94 -23.26 -2.55
N LEU A 355 1.72 -21.96 -2.78
CA LEU A 355 0.98 -21.10 -1.83
C LEU A 355 -0.53 -21.32 -1.96
N ALA A 356 -1.02 -21.67 -3.16
CA ALA A 356 -2.41 -22.09 -3.35
C ALA A 356 -2.71 -23.45 -2.65
N ARG A 357 -1.73 -24.34 -2.48
CA ARG A 357 -1.90 -25.60 -1.72
C ARG A 357 -2.12 -25.39 -0.22
N LEU A 358 -1.64 -24.27 0.36
CA LEU A 358 -1.99 -23.87 1.73
C LEU A 358 -3.42 -23.30 1.84
N ASN A 359 -4.07 -22.99 0.71
CA ASN A 359 -5.45 -22.51 0.65
C ASN A 359 -6.47 -23.64 0.36
N VAL A 360 -6.03 -24.88 0.12
CA VAL A 360 -6.91 -26.01 -0.27
C VAL A 360 -6.70 -27.26 0.59
N ALA A 361 -5.72 -27.28 1.48
CA ALA A 361 -5.62 -28.35 2.48
C ALA A 361 -6.50 -28.00 3.70
N SER A 362 -7.79 -28.26 3.52
CA SER A 362 -8.80 -28.50 4.57
C SER A 362 -8.34 -29.55 5.58
#